data_AF-A0A7S0IYP9-F1
#
_entry.id   AF-A0A7S0IYP9-F1
#
_cell.length_a   1.000
_cell.length_b   1.000
_cell.length_c   1.000
_cell.angle_alpha   90.00
_cell.angle_beta   90.00
_cell.angle_gamma   90.00
#
_symmetry.space_group_name_H-M   'P 1'
#
loop_
_entity.id
_entity.type
_entity.pdbx_description
1 polymer ?
#
loop_
_entity_poly.entity_id
_entity_poly.type
_entity_poly.pdbx_seq_one_letter_code
_entity_poly.pdbx_strand_id
1 'polypeptide(L)'
;GHASLVQIGANAHEDTSYKNSVESDPGPLGVRLGWQSLLVEPVPQLFARLAAKYVATPHVSLLNAAVCDACSDTPIQFHFVDVTNASGNWGSADADARCLLHSSKDGRPVKHSFIEEVASLSRNHVMQFERLFRTQHGWCERCAAAIGKAYSQDVWPRSRTPTQEAQTLGPACLRKVISRNIRSTDVKCACLREELARWANVSLLVVDAEGHDHSVLASYPFDAIPTARVVFEATHMSNPDFDRTTALLHRQGFVYLVGGHKEGLNIWHHAQSHEVLRRNVHS
;
A
#
# COMPACT_ATOMS: atom_id res chain seq x y z
N GLY A 1 -24.31 -9.41 15.25
CA GLY A 1 -24.39 -8.97 13.83
C GLY A 1 -23.46 -9.83 13.00
N HIS A 2 -23.65 -9.86 11.68
CA HIS A 2 -22.66 -10.44 10.78
C HIS A 2 -21.35 -9.64 10.87
N ALA A 3 -20.22 -10.33 10.89
CA ALA A 3 -18.91 -9.68 10.92
C ALA A 3 -18.64 -8.98 9.58
N SER A 4 -17.96 -7.84 9.66
CA SER A 4 -17.78 -6.94 8.53
C SER A 4 -16.36 -6.36 8.48
N LEU A 5 -15.84 -6.18 7.27
CA LEU A 5 -14.49 -5.69 7.01
C LEU A 5 -14.52 -4.52 6.03
N VAL A 6 -13.74 -3.49 6.32
CA VAL A 6 -13.44 -2.42 5.35
C VAL A 6 -11.92 -2.35 5.24
N GLN A 7 -11.39 -2.47 4.03
CA GLN A 7 -9.95 -2.36 3.78
C GLN A 7 -9.68 -1.29 2.73
N ILE A 8 -8.84 -0.33 3.11
CA ILE A 8 -8.36 0.75 2.25
C ILE A 8 -6.92 0.44 1.86
N GLY A 9 -6.61 0.47 0.56
CA GLY A 9 -5.33 -0.01 0.03
C GLY A 9 -5.30 -1.54 -0.07
N ALA A 10 -6.35 -2.12 -0.66
CA ALA A 10 -6.45 -3.57 -0.80
C ALA A 10 -5.46 -4.16 -1.81
N ASN A 11 -4.87 -3.35 -2.69
CA ASN A 11 -3.98 -3.81 -3.75
C ASN A 11 -4.65 -4.92 -4.59
N ALA A 12 -3.90 -5.92 -5.04
CA ALA A 12 -4.44 -7.09 -5.74
C ALA A 12 -4.64 -8.32 -4.82
N HIS A 13 -4.32 -8.20 -3.52
CA HIS A 13 -4.23 -9.31 -2.56
C HIS A 13 -3.37 -10.49 -3.08
N GLU A 14 -2.20 -10.22 -3.65
CA GLU A 14 -1.29 -11.25 -4.16
C GLU A 14 -0.21 -11.62 -3.13
N ASP A 15 0.56 -12.68 -3.37
CA ASP A 15 1.57 -13.23 -2.43
C ASP A 15 2.85 -12.37 -2.38
N THR A 16 2.71 -11.05 -2.27
CA THR A 16 3.78 -10.09 -2.62
C THR A 16 4.28 -9.28 -1.43
N SER A 17 3.42 -8.99 -0.45
CA SER A 17 3.76 -8.19 0.74
C SER A 17 3.91 -9.00 2.04
N TYR A 18 3.17 -10.10 2.19
CA TYR A 18 3.25 -10.96 3.38
C TYR A 18 3.65 -12.39 2.97
N LYS A 19 4.65 -12.98 3.64
CA LYS A 19 4.92 -14.41 3.49
C LYS A 19 3.66 -15.16 3.94
N ASN A 20 2.97 -15.80 3.01
CA ASN A 20 1.63 -16.38 3.17
C ASN A 20 0.53 -15.30 3.29
N SER A 21 0.45 -14.35 2.34
CA SER A 21 -0.51 -13.23 2.40
C SER A 21 -1.96 -13.69 2.43
N VAL A 22 -2.24 -14.85 1.84
CA VAL A 22 -3.55 -15.48 1.97
C VAL A 22 -3.91 -15.71 3.45
N GLU A 23 -3.00 -16.18 4.30
CA GLU A 23 -3.30 -16.50 5.71
C GLU A 23 -3.12 -15.33 6.68
N SER A 24 -2.33 -14.32 6.32
CA SER A 24 -1.89 -13.26 7.23
C SER A 24 -2.42 -11.86 6.90
N ASP A 25 -2.83 -11.59 5.66
CA ASP A 25 -3.52 -10.36 5.30
C ASP A 25 -4.97 -10.42 5.83
N PRO A 26 -5.40 -9.45 6.66
CA PRO A 26 -6.76 -9.44 7.21
C PRO A 26 -7.86 -9.43 6.16
N GLY A 27 -7.62 -8.83 4.98
CA GLY A 27 -8.58 -8.75 3.88
C GLY A 27 -8.99 -10.11 3.35
N PRO A 28 -8.07 -10.85 2.70
CA PRO A 28 -8.31 -12.22 2.25
C PRO A 28 -8.87 -13.13 3.34
N LEU A 29 -8.41 -13.00 4.59
CA LEU A 29 -8.93 -13.78 5.71
C LEU A 29 -10.40 -13.46 6.00
N GLY A 30 -10.78 -12.18 6.13
CA GLY A 30 -12.16 -11.77 6.37
C GLY A 30 -13.10 -12.25 5.26
N VAL A 31 -12.67 -12.13 4.00
CA VAL A 31 -13.43 -12.62 2.85
C VAL A 31 -13.65 -14.15 2.92
N ARG A 32 -12.62 -14.94 3.24
CA ARG A 32 -12.76 -16.40 3.39
C ARG A 32 -13.68 -16.81 4.52
N LEU A 33 -13.72 -16.02 5.59
CA LEU A 33 -14.62 -16.24 6.73
C LEU A 33 -16.07 -15.80 6.43
N GLY A 34 -16.36 -15.33 5.22
CA GLY A 34 -17.70 -14.91 4.81
C GLY A 34 -18.13 -13.55 5.35
N TRP A 35 -17.18 -12.69 5.77
CA TRP A 35 -17.51 -11.37 6.32
C TRP A 35 -17.96 -10.43 5.22
N GLN A 36 -19.00 -9.63 5.48
CA GLN A 36 -19.39 -8.57 4.56
C GLN A 36 -18.21 -7.59 4.39
N SER A 37 -17.64 -7.49 3.20
CA SER A 37 -16.36 -6.82 2.97
C SER A 37 -16.47 -5.70 1.95
N LEU A 38 -15.88 -4.53 2.24
CA LEU A 38 -15.62 -3.47 1.28
C LEU A 38 -14.11 -3.38 1.07
N LEU A 39 -13.65 -3.61 -0.15
CA LEU A 39 -12.23 -3.50 -0.52
C LEU A 39 -12.05 -2.31 -1.46
N VAL A 40 -11.16 -1.38 -1.08
CA VAL A 40 -10.92 -0.14 -1.80
C VAL A 40 -9.51 -0.15 -2.35
N GLU A 41 -9.38 0.03 -3.67
CA GLU A 41 -8.09 0.07 -4.36
C GLU A 41 -8.10 1.18 -5.44
N PRO A 42 -7.31 2.25 -5.30
CA PRO A 42 -7.33 3.38 -6.23
C PRO A 42 -6.65 3.10 -7.57
N VAL A 43 -5.62 2.26 -7.64
CA VAL A 43 -4.85 2.02 -8.87
C VAL A 43 -5.64 1.09 -9.81
N PRO A 44 -6.09 1.56 -10.99
CA PRO A 44 -7.03 0.81 -11.83
C PRO A 44 -6.58 -0.60 -12.22
N GLN A 45 -5.28 -0.78 -12.48
CA GLN A 45 -4.72 -2.08 -12.84
C GLN A 45 -4.70 -3.08 -11.67
N LEU A 46 -4.46 -2.61 -10.44
CA LEU A 46 -4.54 -3.44 -9.24
C LEU A 46 -6.00 -3.76 -8.93
N PHE A 47 -6.87 -2.74 -9.02
CA PHE A 47 -8.30 -2.91 -8.86
C PHE A 47 -8.89 -3.94 -9.83
N ALA A 48 -8.51 -3.91 -11.11
CA ALA A 48 -9.00 -4.87 -12.10
C ALA A 48 -8.66 -6.32 -11.73
N ARG A 49 -7.47 -6.55 -11.16
CA ARG A 49 -7.03 -7.86 -10.68
C ARG A 49 -7.75 -8.27 -9.40
N LEU A 50 -7.91 -7.34 -8.47
CA LEU A 50 -8.71 -7.51 -7.27
C LEU A 50 -10.16 -7.88 -7.61
N ALA A 51 -10.74 -7.21 -8.61
CA ALA A 51 -12.08 -7.48 -9.10
C ALA A 51 -12.21 -8.85 -9.75
N ALA A 52 -11.26 -9.23 -10.61
CA ALA A 52 -11.24 -10.58 -11.18
C ALA A 52 -11.14 -11.66 -10.08
N LYS A 53 -10.38 -11.41 -9.02
CA LYS A 53 -10.23 -12.33 -7.88
C LYS A 53 -11.52 -12.54 -7.10
N TYR A 54 -12.31 -11.50 -6.89
CA TYR A 54 -13.52 -11.55 -6.05
C TYR A 54 -14.85 -11.56 -6.80
N VAL A 55 -14.84 -11.65 -8.14
CA VAL A 55 -16.06 -11.60 -8.98
C VAL A 55 -17.15 -12.59 -8.58
N ALA A 56 -16.78 -13.77 -8.07
CA ALA A 56 -17.72 -14.81 -7.65
C ALA A 56 -18.07 -14.77 -6.14
N THR A 57 -17.72 -13.69 -5.44
CA THR A 57 -17.84 -13.58 -3.97
C THR A 57 -18.90 -12.54 -3.58
N PRO A 58 -20.18 -12.94 -3.39
CA PRO A 58 -21.31 -11.99 -3.30
C PRO A 58 -21.29 -11.09 -2.06
N HIS A 59 -20.56 -11.46 -1.00
CA HIS A 59 -20.40 -10.65 0.21
C HIS A 59 -19.24 -9.65 0.11
N VAL A 60 -18.60 -9.52 -1.05
CA VAL A 60 -17.52 -8.55 -1.30
C VAL A 60 -18.05 -7.43 -2.21
N SER A 61 -17.92 -6.20 -1.73
CA SER A 61 -18.07 -4.98 -2.50
C SER A 61 -16.70 -4.40 -2.81
N LEU A 62 -16.53 -3.87 -4.02
CA LEU A 62 -15.26 -3.34 -4.50
C LEU A 62 -15.45 -1.89 -4.91
N LEU A 63 -14.46 -1.05 -4.60
CA LEU A 63 -14.48 0.37 -4.95
C LEU A 63 -13.13 0.82 -5.54
N ASN A 64 -13.15 1.28 -6.79
CA ASN A 64 -11.97 1.88 -7.43
C ASN A 64 -11.94 3.39 -7.16
N ALA A 65 -11.41 3.76 -5.99
CA ALA A 65 -11.33 5.14 -5.56
C ALA A 65 -10.18 5.34 -4.58
N ALA A 66 -9.70 6.57 -4.47
CA ALA A 66 -8.98 7.02 -3.28
C ALA A 66 -10.00 7.44 -2.20
N VAL A 67 -9.63 7.32 -0.94
CA VAL A 67 -10.44 7.90 0.16
C VAL A 67 -9.95 9.30 0.44
N CYS A 68 -10.87 10.26 0.44
CA CYS A 68 -10.58 11.68 0.60
C CYS A 68 -11.46 12.29 1.70
N ASP A 69 -11.02 13.44 2.23
CA ASP A 69 -11.75 14.16 3.28
C ASP A 69 -13.09 14.75 2.80
N ALA A 70 -13.22 14.97 1.49
CA ALA A 70 -14.43 15.51 0.87
C ALA A 70 -14.84 14.68 -0.35
N CYS A 71 -16.15 14.52 -0.51
CA CYS A 71 -16.75 13.75 -1.59
C CYS A 71 -16.71 14.62 -2.82
N SER A 72 -16.18 14.09 -3.92
CA SER A 72 -16.15 14.82 -5.17
C SER A 72 -16.24 13.88 -6.35
N ASP A 73 -17.13 14.23 -7.28
CA ASP A 73 -17.15 13.64 -8.62
C ASP A 73 -15.99 14.15 -9.49
N THR A 74 -15.29 15.19 -9.04
CA THR A 74 -14.08 15.67 -9.73
C THR A 74 -12.96 14.67 -9.46
N PRO A 75 -12.42 14.02 -10.51
CA PRO A 75 -11.30 13.12 -10.33
C PRO A 75 -10.08 13.87 -9.83
N ILE A 76 -9.27 13.16 -9.05
CA ILE A 76 -8.00 13.67 -8.54
C ILE A 76 -6.86 12.83 -9.10
N GLN A 77 -5.68 13.45 -9.22
CA GLN A 77 -4.50 12.70 -9.62
C GLN A 77 -4.02 11.79 -8.49
N PHE A 78 -3.77 10.54 -8.86
CA PHE A 78 -3.14 9.53 -8.03
C PHE A 78 -1.87 9.06 -8.70
N HIS A 79 -0.79 8.89 -7.95
CA HIS A 79 0.52 8.52 -8.46
C HIS A 79 0.90 7.12 -8.01
N PHE A 80 1.51 6.34 -8.89
CA PHE A 80 1.96 4.97 -8.61
C PHE A 80 3.19 4.63 -9.45
N VAL A 81 3.90 3.57 -9.10
CA VAL A 81 5.02 3.07 -9.90
C VAL A 81 4.51 2.02 -10.90
N ASP A 82 4.59 2.35 -12.19
CA ASP A 82 4.22 1.42 -13.26
C ASP A 82 5.40 0.52 -13.61
N VAL A 83 5.31 -0.77 -13.27
CA VAL A 83 6.36 -1.75 -13.56
C VAL A 83 6.20 -2.43 -14.93
N THR A 84 5.12 -2.12 -15.65
CA THR A 84 4.85 -2.69 -16.97
C THR A 84 5.67 -2.00 -18.05
N ASN A 85 5.54 -2.46 -19.30
CA ASN A 85 6.14 -1.77 -20.44
C ASN A 85 5.30 -0.57 -20.93
N ALA A 86 4.16 -0.25 -20.30
CA ALA A 86 3.37 0.92 -20.70
C ALA A 86 4.16 2.22 -20.51
N SER A 87 5.17 2.21 -19.64
CA SER A 87 6.10 3.32 -19.48
C SER A 87 7.06 3.54 -20.66
N GLY A 88 7.19 2.56 -21.56
CA GLY A 88 8.20 2.53 -22.63
C GLY A 88 9.64 2.37 -22.12
N ASN A 89 9.81 2.13 -20.82
CA ASN A 89 11.14 2.07 -20.21
C ASN A 89 11.75 0.67 -20.24
N TRP A 90 11.06 -0.39 -20.70
CA TRP A 90 11.73 -1.68 -20.84
C TRP A 90 12.85 -1.59 -21.87
N GLY A 91 14.04 -2.05 -21.51
CA GLY A 91 15.27 -1.89 -22.29
C GLY A 91 16.02 -0.58 -22.02
N SER A 92 15.43 0.37 -21.29
CA SER A 92 16.07 1.66 -20.97
C SER A 92 17.43 1.47 -20.30
N ALA A 93 18.39 2.32 -20.69
CA ALA A 93 19.75 2.35 -20.17
C ALA A 93 19.79 2.28 -18.64
N ASP A 94 19.01 3.13 -18.01
CA ASP A 94 19.10 3.46 -16.60
C ASP A 94 17.74 3.49 -15.88
N ALA A 95 16.66 3.03 -16.54
CA ALA A 95 15.29 3.11 -16.02
C ALA A 95 14.43 1.85 -16.28
N ASP A 96 15.04 0.73 -16.64
CA ASP A 96 14.33 -0.49 -16.99
C ASP A 96 13.42 -0.99 -15.85
N ALA A 97 12.10 -0.91 -16.05
CA ALA A 97 11.11 -1.26 -15.03
C ALA A 97 11.20 -2.76 -14.63
N ARG A 98 11.76 -3.61 -15.49
CA ARG A 98 12.03 -5.02 -15.16
C ARG A 98 12.98 -5.16 -13.97
N CYS A 99 13.80 -4.16 -13.67
CA CYS A 99 14.60 -4.13 -12.44
C CYS A 99 13.74 -4.32 -11.18
N LEU A 100 12.48 -3.92 -11.20
CA LEU A 100 11.56 -4.01 -10.06
C LEU A 100 10.99 -5.44 -9.91
N LEU A 101 11.00 -6.24 -10.98
CA LEU A 101 10.49 -7.61 -11.05
C LEU A 101 11.54 -8.68 -10.70
N HIS A 102 12.83 -8.35 -10.72
CA HIS A 102 13.94 -9.26 -10.39
C HIS A 102 14.48 -9.04 -8.98
N SER A 103 13.61 -8.57 -8.10
CA SER A 103 13.90 -8.03 -6.78
C SER A 103 14.02 -9.09 -5.67
N SER A 104 13.77 -10.36 -5.97
CA SER A 104 13.81 -11.40 -4.95
C SER A 104 15.24 -11.67 -4.45
N LYS A 105 15.36 -12.08 -3.18
CA LYS A 105 16.66 -12.45 -2.57
C LYS A 105 17.30 -13.67 -3.25
N ASP A 106 16.52 -14.51 -3.93
CA ASP A 106 16.96 -15.72 -4.62
C ASP A 106 17.13 -15.54 -6.14
N GLY A 107 17.02 -14.30 -6.66
CA GLY A 107 17.21 -13.97 -8.07
C GLY A 107 16.11 -14.50 -9.00
N ARG A 108 15.05 -15.07 -8.45
CA ARG A 108 13.88 -15.50 -9.22
C ARG A 108 13.04 -14.28 -9.62
N PRO A 109 12.42 -14.31 -10.81
CA PRO A 109 11.39 -13.33 -11.13
C PRO A 109 10.30 -13.41 -10.06
N VAL A 110 10.08 -12.33 -9.33
CA VAL A 110 8.85 -12.21 -8.55
C VAL A 110 7.75 -11.84 -9.52
N LYS A 111 6.62 -12.55 -9.42
CA LYS A 111 5.48 -12.29 -10.31
C LYS A 111 5.01 -10.85 -10.16
N HIS A 112 5.08 -10.28 -8.95
CA HIS A 112 4.78 -8.88 -8.67
C HIS A 112 5.76 -8.31 -7.64
N SER A 113 6.08 -7.04 -7.80
CA SER A 113 6.92 -6.32 -6.86
C SER A 113 6.05 -5.62 -5.83
N PHE A 114 6.44 -5.60 -4.55
CA PHE A 114 5.80 -4.72 -3.55
C PHE A 114 5.81 -3.24 -4.00
N ILE A 115 6.68 -2.89 -4.95
CA ILE A 115 6.75 -1.56 -5.56
C ILE A 115 5.48 -1.21 -6.35
N GLU A 116 4.76 -2.20 -6.88
CA GLU A 116 3.46 -1.99 -7.54
C GLU A 116 2.40 -1.50 -6.55
N GLU A 117 2.53 -1.87 -5.27
CA GLU A 117 1.61 -1.50 -4.18
C GLU A 117 1.85 -0.06 -3.71
N VAL A 118 3.04 0.50 -4.01
CA VAL A 118 3.38 1.89 -3.63
C VAL A 118 2.64 2.88 -4.52
N ALA A 119 1.60 3.49 -3.96
CA ALA A 119 0.82 4.52 -4.63
C ALA A 119 0.32 5.60 -3.65
N SER A 120 0.15 6.83 -4.12
CA SER A 120 -0.20 7.96 -3.24
C SER A 120 -0.81 9.14 -4.01
N LEU A 121 -1.56 9.98 -3.29
CA LEU A 121 -2.03 11.30 -3.74
C LEU A 121 -0.87 12.28 -4.03
N SER A 122 0.32 11.99 -3.53
CA SER A 122 1.49 12.85 -3.70
C SER A 122 2.59 12.13 -4.46
N ARG A 123 2.94 12.65 -5.63
CA ARG A 123 4.11 12.18 -6.41
C ARG A 123 5.39 12.19 -5.57
N ASN A 124 5.54 13.21 -4.72
CA ASN A 124 6.70 13.33 -3.83
C ASN A 124 6.71 12.24 -2.77
N HIS A 125 5.55 11.77 -2.32
CA HIS A 125 5.45 10.64 -1.40
C HIS A 125 5.96 9.36 -2.09
N VAL A 126 5.45 9.02 -3.27
CA VAL A 126 5.92 7.86 -4.05
C VAL A 126 7.44 7.92 -4.29
N MET A 127 7.97 9.11 -4.55
CA MET A 127 9.42 9.32 -4.69
C MET A 127 10.23 9.03 -3.40
N GLN A 128 9.65 9.21 -2.21
CA GLN A 128 10.36 8.94 -0.95
C GLN A 128 10.61 7.44 -0.73
N PHE A 129 9.79 6.56 -1.29
CA PHE A 129 10.00 5.11 -1.26
C PHE A 129 11.30 4.68 -1.95
N GLU A 130 11.88 5.51 -2.83
CA GLU A 130 13.27 5.34 -3.30
C GLU A 130 14.25 5.08 -2.15
N ARG A 131 14.06 5.75 -1.00
CA ARG A 131 14.97 5.66 0.14
C ARG A 131 15.10 4.24 0.66
N LEU A 132 14.04 3.43 0.59
CA LEU A 132 14.05 2.01 0.98
C LEU A 132 15.01 1.18 0.11
N PHE A 133 15.34 1.65 -1.08
CA PHE A 133 16.25 0.98 -2.02
C PHE A 133 17.69 1.48 -1.95
N ARG A 134 17.93 2.66 -1.35
CA ARG A 134 19.29 3.23 -1.24
C ARG A 134 20.21 2.38 -0.36
N THR A 135 19.65 1.62 0.58
CA THR A 135 20.39 0.83 1.57
C THR A 135 20.53 -0.65 1.19
N GLN A 136 19.80 -1.11 0.16
CA GLN A 136 19.84 -2.52 -0.22
C GLN A 136 20.99 -2.78 -1.22
N HIS A 137 22.13 -3.23 -0.70
CA HIS A 137 23.29 -3.59 -1.51
C HIS A 137 22.96 -4.69 -2.53
N GLY A 138 23.57 -4.58 -3.72
CA GLY A 138 23.48 -5.59 -4.79
C GLY A 138 22.20 -5.57 -5.64
N TRP A 139 21.23 -4.69 -5.38
CA TRP A 139 20.03 -4.63 -6.22
C TRP A 139 20.29 -4.22 -7.66
N CYS A 140 21.06 -3.15 -7.84
CA CYS A 140 21.42 -2.68 -9.17
C CYS A 140 22.30 -3.69 -9.92
N GLU A 141 23.11 -4.44 -9.19
CA GLU A 141 23.90 -5.55 -9.74
C GLU A 141 23.01 -6.69 -10.22
N ARG A 142 22.04 -7.12 -9.39
CA ARG A 142 21.06 -8.14 -9.78
C ARG A 142 20.19 -7.68 -10.95
N CYS A 143 19.75 -6.42 -10.96
CA CYS A 143 19.04 -5.90 -12.12
C CYS A 143 19.94 -5.95 -13.35
N ALA A 144 21.18 -5.47 -13.27
CA ALA A 144 22.10 -5.46 -14.40
C ALA A 144 22.24 -6.87 -14.99
N ALA A 145 22.44 -7.89 -14.13
CA ALA A 145 22.47 -9.29 -14.56
C ALA A 145 21.16 -9.72 -15.24
N ALA A 146 20.00 -9.38 -14.68
CA ALA A 146 18.69 -9.77 -15.22
C ALA A 146 18.38 -9.14 -16.58
N ILE A 147 18.84 -7.92 -16.84
CA ILE A 147 18.61 -7.20 -18.11
C ILE A 147 19.81 -7.26 -19.07
N GLY A 148 20.82 -8.08 -18.77
CA GLY A 148 21.99 -8.29 -19.63
C GLY A 148 22.92 -7.06 -19.74
N LYS A 149 23.11 -6.33 -18.64
CA LYS A 149 23.96 -5.13 -18.56
C LYS A 149 25.12 -5.31 -17.59
N ALA A 150 26.15 -4.49 -17.77
CA ALA A 150 27.23 -4.39 -16.80
C ALA A 150 26.78 -3.60 -15.56
N TYR A 151 27.34 -3.92 -14.39
CA TYR A 151 27.19 -3.13 -13.17
C TYR A 151 28.53 -2.51 -12.79
N SER A 152 28.49 -1.26 -12.32
CA SER A 152 29.68 -0.53 -11.86
C SER A 152 29.38 0.12 -10.51
N GLN A 153 30.22 -0.15 -9.51
CA GLN A 153 30.14 0.51 -8.21
C GLN A 153 30.67 1.96 -8.28
N ASP A 154 31.55 2.26 -9.24
CA ASP A 154 32.12 3.60 -9.39
C ASP A 154 31.02 4.63 -9.65
N VAL A 155 31.01 5.68 -8.83
CA VAL A 155 30.13 6.84 -8.97
C VAL A 155 30.59 7.63 -10.21
N TRP A 156 30.03 7.27 -11.37
CA TRP A 156 30.02 8.04 -12.62
C TRP A 156 31.30 8.85 -12.93
N PRO A 157 32.33 8.27 -13.60
CA PRO A 157 33.44 9.07 -14.10
C PRO A 157 32.97 10.04 -15.21
N ARG A 158 33.48 11.27 -15.21
CA ARG A 158 33.11 12.37 -16.12
C ARG A 158 33.38 12.12 -17.62
N SER A 159 33.96 10.98 -18.01
CA SER A 159 34.54 10.79 -19.35
C SER A 159 34.22 9.42 -19.97
N ARG A 160 32.95 9.02 -20.00
CA ARG A 160 32.50 7.86 -20.81
C ARG A 160 31.85 8.33 -22.11
N THR A 161 31.94 7.50 -23.14
CA THR A 161 31.19 7.73 -24.37
C THR A 161 29.69 7.43 -24.12
N PRO A 162 28.76 8.04 -24.86
CA PRO A 162 27.33 7.74 -24.75
C PRO A 162 26.97 6.24 -24.86
N THR A 163 27.77 5.47 -25.60
CA THR A 163 27.65 4.02 -25.73
C THR A 163 27.94 3.26 -24.43
N GLN A 164 28.93 3.69 -23.66
CA GLN A 164 29.28 3.06 -22.38
C GLN A 164 28.28 3.41 -21.27
N GLU A 165 27.65 4.59 -21.36
CA GLU A 165 26.55 5.03 -20.49
C GLU A 165 25.29 4.18 -20.68
N ALA A 166 24.99 3.79 -21.93
CA ALA A 166 23.82 2.97 -22.25
C ALA A 166 23.90 1.52 -21.71
N GLN A 167 25.10 1.01 -21.45
CA GLN A 167 25.37 -0.42 -21.16
C GLN A 167 25.71 -0.73 -19.70
N THR A 168 25.84 0.29 -18.82
CA THR A 168 26.25 0.09 -17.43
C THR A 168 25.25 0.68 -16.44
N LEU A 169 24.78 -0.11 -15.46
CA LEU A 169 24.03 0.38 -14.31
C LEU A 169 24.97 0.84 -13.19
N GLY A 170 24.64 1.99 -12.60
CA GLY A 170 25.33 2.51 -11.42
C GLY A 170 24.58 2.22 -10.11
N PRO A 171 25.13 2.61 -8.94
CA PRO A 171 24.52 2.36 -7.63
C PRO A 171 23.17 3.07 -7.40
N ALA A 172 22.86 4.09 -8.21
CA ALA A 172 21.59 4.82 -8.15
C ALA A 172 20.56 4.35 -9.20
N CYS A 173 20.71 3.15 -9.78
CA CYS A 173 19.80 2.68 -10.84
C CYS A 173 18.34 2.66 -10.38
N LEU A 174 18.04 2.15 -9.18
CA LEU A 174 16.65 2.00 -8.71
C LEU A 174 15.96 3.34 -8.51
N ARG A 175 16.71 4.38 -8.12
CA ARG A 175 16.19 5.76 -8.09
C ARG A 175 15.66 6.18 -9.44
N LYS A 176 16.45 5.96 -10.49
CA LYS A 176 16.07 6.33 -11.85
C LYS A 176 14.94 5.44 -12.36
N VAL A 177 14.97 4.14 -12.07
CA VAL A 177 13.88 3.21 -12.39
C VAL A 177 12.58 3.69 -11.74
N ILE A 178 12.52 3.90 -10.43
CA ILE A 178 11.29 4.35 -9.76
C ILE A 178 10.85 5.70 -10.33
N SER A 179 11.72 6.72 -10.27
CA SER A 179 11.34 8.09 -10.63
C SER A 179 10.84 8.27 -12.08
N ARG A 180 11.35 7.48 -13.02
CA ARG A 180 10.94 7.52 -14.44
C ARG A 180 9.76 6.62 -14.78
N ASN A 181 9.43 5.68 -13.88
CA ASN A 181 8.28 4.80 -13.98
C ASN A 181 7.09 5.26 -13.11
N ILE A 182 7.22 6.37 -12.38
CA ILE A 182 6.03 6.99 -11.76
C ILE A 182 5.07 7.42 -12.87
N ARG A 183 3.83 6.99 -12.74
CA ARG A 183 2.70 7.40 -13.57
C ARG A 183 1.65 8.06 -12.71
N SER A 184 0.71 8.70 -13.38
CA SER A 184 -0.47 9.30 -12.76
C SER A 184 -1.72 8.77 -13.45
N THR A 185 -2.78 8.63 -12.68
CA THR A 185 -4.11 8.31 -13.17
C THR A 185 -5.13 9.13 -12.40
N ASP A 186 -6.26 9.41 -13.03
CA ASP A 186 -7.36 10.12 -12.40
C ASP A 186 -8.24 9.10 -11.68
N VAL A 187 -8.48 9.32 -10.39
CA VAL A 187 -9.30 8.43 -9.55
C VAL A 187 -10.42 9.22 -8.88
N LYS A 188 -11.54 8.54 -8.61
CA LYS A 188 -12.63 9.09 -7.78
C LYS A 188 -12.11 9.35 -6.37
N CYS A 189 -12.54 10.46 -5.76
CA CYS A 189 -12.47 10.68 -4.32
C CYS A 189 -13.75 10.15 -3.66
N ALA A 190 -13.63 9.07 -2.89
CA ALA A 190 -14.74 8.49 -2.15
C ALA A 190 -14.78 8.93 -0.69
N CYS A 191 -16.00 9.11 -0.18
CA CYS A 191 -16.28 9.38 1.23
C CYS A 191 -16.76 8.11 1.92
N LEU A 192 -16.03 7.67 2.95
CA LEU A 192 -16.44 6.50 3.72
C LEU A 192 -17.82 6.65 4.36
N ARG A 193 -18.22 7.88 4.74
CA ARG A 193 -19.56 8.15 5.26
C ARG A 193 -20.67 7.78 4.26
N GLU A 194 -20.48 8.06 2.98
CA GLU A 194 -21.46 7.74 1.94
C GLU A 194 -21.41 6.26 1.55
N GLU A 195 -20.21 5.74 1.31
CA GLU A 195 -19.99 4.34 0.92
C GLU A 195 -20.44 3.36 2.01
N LEU A 196 -20.39 3.77 3.28
CA LEU A 196 -20.80 2.98 4.43
C LEU A 196 -22.17 3.37 5.01
N ALA A 197 -22.96 4.23 4.36
CA ALA A 197 -24.23 4.74 4.88
C ALA A 197 -25.26 3.63 5.23
N ARG A 198 -25.13 2.45 4.62
CA ARG A 198 -26.00 1.28 4.85
C ARG A 198 -25.41 0.25 5.82
N TRP A 199 -24.20 0.48 6.31
CA TRP A 199 -23.49 -0.47 7.17
C TRP A 199 -23.88 -0.23 8.62
N ALA A 200 -24.36 -1.27 9.29
CA ALA A 200 -24.72 -1.19 10.70
C ALA A 200 -23.50 -1.16 11.65
N ASN A 201 -22.37 -1.73 11.21
CA ASN A 201 -21.12 -1.77 11.96
C ASN A 201 -19.94 -2.14 11.04
N VAL A 202 -18.72 -1.84 11.50
CA VAL A 202 -17.47 -2.36 10.94
C VAL A 202 -16.72 -3.16 12.01
N SER A 203 -16.64 -4.48 11.83
CA SER A 203 -15.92 -5.33 12.80
C SER A 203 -14.40 -5.11 12.72
N LEU A 204 -13.88 -4.84 11.52
CA LEU A 204 -12.47 -4.54 11.29
C LEU A 204 -12.30 -3.50 10.19
N LEU A 205 -11.70 -2.36 10.54
CA LEU A 205 -11.21 -1.36 9.59
C LEU A 205 -9.71 -1.57 9.41
N VAL A 206 -9.27 -1.77 8.17
CA VAL A 206 -7.85 -1.87 7.78
C VAL A 206 -7.52 -0.69 6.89
N VAL A 207 -6.46 0.05 7.21
CA VAL A 207 -5.98 1.18 6.42
C VAL A 207 -4.52 0.96 6.09
N ASP A 208 -4.23 0.85 4.81
CA ASP A 208 -2.89 0.86 4.26
C ASP A 208 -2.87 1.88 3.11
N ALA A 209 -2.81 3.16 3.48
CA ALA A 209 -2.95 4.26 2.54
C ALA A 209 -1.60 4.92 2.22
N GLU A 210 -0.51 4.18 2.36
CA GLU A 210 0.86 4.59 2.06
C GLU A 210 1.17 5.99 2.62
N GLY A 211 0.90 6.16 3.93
CA GLY A 211 1.14 7.37 4.70
C GLY A 211 0.03 8.42 4.67
N HIS A 212 -1.06 8.18 3.93
CA HIS A 212 -2.29 8.99 4.01
C HIS A 212 -3.29 8.48 5.08
N ASP A 213 -2.85 7.53 5.91
CA ASP A 213 -3.67 6.80 6.89
C ASP A 213 -4.38 7.73 7.87
N HIS A 214 -3.74 8.81 8.30
CA HIS A 214 -4.36 9.80 9.20
C HIS A 214 -5.61 10.44 8.59
N SER A 215 -5.55 10.88 7.33
CA SER A 215 -6.70 11.52 6.65
C SER A 215 -7.83 10.52 6.42
N VAL A 216 -7.50 9.28 6.05
CA VAL A 216 -8.49 8.20 5.92
C VAL A 216 -9.18 7.95 7.26
N LEU A 217 -8.43 7.84 8.35
CA LEU A 217 -8.99 7.63 9.69
C LEU A 217 -9.76 8.86 10.19
N ALA A 218 -9.30 10.07 9.90
CA ALA A 218 -9.96 11.31 10.30
C ALA A 218 -11.30 11.53 9.58
N SER A 219 -11.43 11.04 8.34
CA SER A 219 -12.69 11.09 7.57
C SER A 219 -13.64 9.94 7.88
N TYR A 220 -13.19 8.90 8.60
CA TYR A 220 -14.02 7.78 8.98
C TYR A 220 -15.13 8.20 9.99
N PRO A 221 -16.40 7.83 9.76
CA PRO A 221 -17.54 8.27 10.58
C PRO A 221 -17.70 7.44 11.87
N PHE A 222 -16.71 7.48 12.77
CA PHE A 222 -16.74 6.72 14.04
C PHE A 222 -17.99 6.98 14.91
N ASP A 223 -18.57 8.17 14.79
CA ASP A 223 -19.78 8.60 15.49
C ASP A 223 -21.06 7.90 14.98
N ALA A 224 -21.08 7.55 13.69
CA ALA A 224 -22.25 6.96 13.05
C ALA A 224 -22.12 5.44 12.85
N ILE A 225 -20.88 4.92 12.76
CA ILE A 225 -20.61 3.52 12.43
C ILE A 225 -19.79 2.87 13.54
N PRO A 226 -20.45 2.10 14.42
CA PRO A 226 -19.76 1.34 15.46
C PRO A 226 -18.64 0.49 14.85
N THR A 227 -17.43 0.70 15.36
CA THR A 227 -16.22 0.03 14.86
C THR A 227 -15.52 -0.70 15.99
N ALA A 228 -15.28 -2.00 15.83
CA ALA A 228 -14.70 -2.80 16.91
C ALA A 228 -13.17 -2.73 16.94
N ARG A 229 -12.52 -2.72 15.76
CA ARG A 229 -11.05 -2.71 15.64
C ARG A 229 -10.60 -1.88 14.45
N VAL A 230 -9.46 -1.23 14.62
CA VAL A 230 -8.75 -0.48 13.57
C VAL A 230 -7.32 -1.01 13.47
N VAL A 231 -6.90 -1.31 12.25
CA VAL A 231 -5.53 -1.71 11.91
C VAL A 231 -5.00 -0.72 10.88
N PHE A 232 -3.82 -0.16 11.10
CA PHE A 232 -3.18 0.70 10.10
C PHE A 232 -1.65 0.58 10.10
N GLU A 233 -1.02 0.87 8.96
CA GLU A 233 0.43 0.93 8.86
C GLU A 233 0.95 2.31 9.30
N ALA A 234 1.61 2.37 10.46
CA ALA A 234 2.15 3.62 10.97
C ALA A 234 3.56 3.96 10.41
N THR A 235 4.20 3.01 9.73
CA THR A 235 5.57 3.12 9.21
C THR A 235 5.71 4.32 8.28
N HIS A 236 4.70 4.56 7.43
CA HIS A 236 4.74 5.58 6.38
C HIS A 236 4.14 6.93 6.80
N MET A 237 3.57 7.00 8.00
CA MET A 237 3.00 8.24 8.55
C MET A 237 4.09 9.18 9.08
N SER A 238 3.83 10.48 9.07
CA SER A 238 4.66 11.43 9.83
C SER A 238 4.43 11.29 11.34
N ASN A 239 5.37 11.73 12.18
CA ASN A 239 5.14 11.71 13.64
C ASN A 239 3.94 12.59 14.04
N PRO A 240 3.78 13.82 13.51
CA PRO A 240 2.58 14.62 13.78
C PRO A 240 1.27 13.94 13.35
N ASP A 241 1.25 13.23 12.22
CA ASP A 241 0.07 12.46 11.80
C ASP A 241 -0.22 11.30 12.76
N PHE A 242 0.82 10.60 13.20
CA PHE A 242 0.68 9.49 14.15
C PHE A 242 0.12 9.98 15.50
N ASP A 243 0.64 11.09 16.02
CA ASP A 243 0.14 11.70 17.26
C ASP A 243 -1.33 12.12 17.11
N ARG A 244 -1.70 12.74 15.99
CA ARG A 244 -3.09 13.11 15.70
C ARG A 244 -4.02 11.90 15.57
N THR A 245 -3.58 10.84 14.90
CA THR A 245 -4.33 9.57 14.78
C THR A 245 -4.53 8.91 16.14
N THR A 246 -3.47 8.83 16.95
CA THR A 246 -3.52 8.28 18.31
C THR A 246 -4.52 9.07 19.17
N ALA A 247 -4.43 10.41 19.14
CA ALA A 247 -5.37 11.27 19.86
C ALA A 247 -6.82 11.12 19.35
N LEU A 248 -7.02 10.97 18.04
CA LEU A 248 -8.34 10.70 17.45
C LEU A 248 -8.91 9.38 17.97
N LEU A 249 -8.17 8.28 17.85
CA LEU A 249 -8.63 6.95 18.26
C LEU A 249 -8.94 6.89 19.76
N HIS A 250 -8.13 7.53 20.61
CA HIS A 250 -8.45 7.67 22.03
C HIS A 250 -9.76 8.42 22.29
N ARG A 251 -10.01 9.55 21.59
CA ARG A 251 -11.28 10.27 21.72
C ARG A 251 -12.48 9.44 21.27
N GLN A 252 -12.28 8.51 20.34
CA GLN A 252 -13.29 7.55 19.87
C GLN A 252 -13.39 6.28 20.74
N GLY A 253 -12.74 6.25 21.91
CA GLY A 253 -12.85 5.15 22.86
C GLY A 253 -12.00 3.92 22.52
N PHE A 254 -11.02 4.05 21.61
CA PHE A 254 -10.09 2.97 21.32
C PHE A 254 -8.89 2.95 22.28
N VAL A 255 -8.39 1.74 22.52
CA VAL A 255 -7.18 1.46 23.28
C VAL A 255 -6.19 0.70 22.41
N TYR A 256 -4.91 1.00 22.61
CA TYR A 256 -3.81 0.32 21.93
C TYR A 256 -3.48 -0.98 22.65
N LEU A 257 -3.53 -2.12 21.95
CA LEU A 257 -3.27 -3.43 22.57
C LEU A 257 -1.99 -4.11 22.05
N VAL A 258 -1.61 -3.87 20.80
CA VAL A 258 -0.49 -4.54 20.12
C VAL A 258 0.14 -3.60 19.07
N GLY A 259 1.48 -3.54 19.08
CA GLY A 259 2.32 -2.89 18.09
C GLY A 259 3.54 -2.20 18.73
N GLY A 260 4.45 -1.69 17.90
CA GLY A 260 5.51 -0.76 18.31
C GLY A 260 5.22 0.66 17.82
N HIS A 261 5.76 1.68 18.49
CA HIS A 261 5.62 3.08 18.05
C HIS A 261 6.15 3.23 16.62
N LYS A 262 5.25 3.40 15.65
CA LYS A 262 5.55 3.48 14.21
C LYS A 262 6.29 2.28 13.63
N GLU A 263 6.19 1.11 14.26
CA GLU A 263 6.77 -0.12 13.74
C GLU A 263 5.65 -1.08 13.32
N GLY A 264 5.56 -1.33 12.00
CA GLY A 264 4.63 -2.28 11.41
C GLY A 264 3.16 -1.92 11.61
N LEU A 265 2.33 -2.96 11.68
CA LEU A 265 0.89 -2.85 11.85
C LEU A 265 0.53 -2.43 13.28
N ASN A 266 -0.23 -1.35 13.38
CA ASN A 266 -0.75 -0.84 14.65
C ASN A 266 -2.19 -1.30 14.84
N ILE A 267 -2.45 -2.01 15.94
CA ILE A 267 -3.75 -2.64 16.20
C ILE A 267 -4.43 -1.98 17.40
N TRP A 268 -5.57 -1.35 17.11
CA TRP A 268 -6.39 -0.62 18.06
C TRP A 268 -7.73 -1.31 18.24
N HIS A 269 -8.18 -1.41 19.49
CA HIS A 269 -9.42 -2.06 19.86
C HIS A 269 -10.34 -1.05 20.54
N HIS A 270 -11.62 -1.04 20.18
CA HIS A 270 -12.58 -0.26 20.94
C HIS A 270 -12.64 -0.79 22.38
N ALA A 271 -12.73 0.09 23.38
CA ALA A 271 -12.64 -0.30 24.80
C ALA A 271 -13.77 -1.26 25.23
N GLN A 272 -14.90 -1.23 24.52
CA GLN A 272 -16.04 -2.14 24.74
C GLN A 272 -15.94 -3.44 23.95
N SER A 273 -14.86 -3.64 23.17
CA SER A 273 -14.64 -4.90 22.47
C SER A 273 -14.36 -6.02 23.46
N HIS A 274 -14.80 -7.22 23.08
CA HIS A 274 -14.70 -8.40 23.94
C HIS A 274 -13.25 -8.78 24.26
N GLU A 275 -12.29 -8.49 23.37
CA GLU A 275 -10.86 -8.69 23.61
C GLU A 275 -10.33 -7.82 24.76
N VAL A 276 -10.75 -6.55 24.83
CA VAL A 276 -10.38 -5.63 25.91
C VAL A 276 -11.03 -6.06 27.22
N LEU A 277 -12.33 -6.34 27.19
CA LEU A 277 -13.08 -6.75 28.38
C LEU A 277 -12.53 -8.05 29.00
N ARG A 278 -12.13 -9.04 28.19
CA ARG A 278 -11.52 -10.28 28.71
C ARG A 278 -10.15 -10.06 29.35
N ARG A 279 -9.31 -9.17 28.82
CA ARG A 279 -8.01 -8.86 29.43
C ARG A 279 -8.18 -8.25 30.82
N ASN A 280 -9.15 -7.35 30.99
CA ASN A 280 -9.41 -6.67 32.26
C ASN A 280 -10.04 -7.57 33.34
N VAL A 281 -10.64 -8.71 32.96
CA VAL A 281 -11.20 -9.69 33.92
C VAL A 281 -10.12 -10.60 34.50
N HIS A 282 -8.95 -10.68 33.86
CA HIS A 282 -7.84 -11.53 34.26
C HIS A 282 -6.60 -10.75 34.74
N SER A 283 -6.72 -9.44 34.94
CA SER A 283 -5.73 -8.53 35.52
C SER A 283 -6.14 -8.07 36.91
#